data_AF-A0A7V0XW62-F1
#
_entry.id   AF-A0A7V0XW62-F1
#
_cell.length_a   1.000
_cell.length_b   1.000
_cell.length_c   1.000
_cell.angle_alpha   90.00
_cell.angle_beta   90.00
_cell.angle_gamma   90.00
#
_symmetry.space_group_name_H-M   'P 1'
#
loop_
_entity.id
_entity.type
_entity.pdbx_description
1 polymer ?
#
loop_
_entity_poly.entity_id
_entity_poly.type
_entity_poly.pdbx_seq_one_letter_code
_entity_poly.pdbx_strand_id
1 'polypeptide(L)'
;MVCEAFARAHELKLGDLIGATVNGRHRSLRVVGIALSPEFIYQLDPSSLFPDYQRFGILWLGHQALANAFDMNGAFNDLLVRLAPKARPAEVMTRLDRLFSPYGGLGAYGREEQLSNRYLMEEMRQLKQMATIYPLVFLAVAAFLLQIAMDRLFAAEREEIGILKAFGYDHATITGHYLKLVAMIVGAGLVLGLPTGFWLGRSLSRVYLAYYHFPFLLFTFDPKLVLFAVGGSLLIAISGAGGALVRVFRLAPAVAMRPAPPPVYRQRRICPRLWNRFSQPTRMILRHLGRYPGKALFSVLGIAAACAVLLVGSVFKDAVDYLVKVHFGLAQQDDLTVNFTEPTSYCASLALRRRPSWP
;
A
#
# COMPACT_ATOMS: atom_id res chain seq x y z
N MET A 1 30.19 13.14 -14.76
CA MET A 1 28.75 13.04 -15.02
C MET A 1 28.00 13.37 -13.74
N VAL A 2 26.78 13.90 -13.84
CA VAL A 2 25.96 14.32 -12.70
C VAL A 2 24.64 13.53 -12.72
N CYS A 3 24.09 13.22 -11.54
CA CYS A 3 22.79 12.57 -11.46
C CYS A 3 21.67 13.49 -11.96
N GLU A 4 20.72 12.93 -12.72
CA GLU A 4 19.62 13.69 -13.32
C GLU A 4 18.80 14.49 -12.31
N ALA A 5 18.45 13.90 -11.15
CA ALA A 5 17.64 14.58 -10.16
C ALA A 5 18.32 15.85 -9.61
N PHE A 6 19.61 15.76 -9.30
CA PHE A 6 20.42 16.91 -8.86
C PHE A 6 20.62 17.93 -9.98
N ALA A 7 20.87 17.47 -11.21
CA ALA A 7 21.03 18.33 -12.37
C ALA A 7 19.76 19.14 -12.67
N ARG A 8 18.57 18.52 -12.58
CA ARG A 8 17.29 19.21 -12.72
C ARG A 8 17.02 20.21 -11.59
N ALA A 9 17.33 19.85 -10.35
CA ALA A 9 17.13 20.73 -9.20
C ALA A 9 17.95 22.02 -9.27
N HIS A 10 19.13 21.96 -9.90
CA HIS A 10 20.05 23.10 -10.08
C HIS A 10 20.08 23.66 -11.51
N GLU A 11 19.16 23.22 -12.37
CA GLU A 11 19.08 23.61 -13.80
C GLU A 11 20.41 23.45 -14.58
N LEU A 12 21.23 22.48 -14.18
CA LEU A 12 22.55 22.24 -14.76
C LEU A 12 22.45 21.67 -16.17
N LYS A 13 23.24 22.25 -17.08
CA LYS A 13 23.36 21.84 -18.48
C LYS A 13 24.73 21.23 -18.76
N LEU A 14 24.83 20.56 -19.90
CA LEU A 14 26.10 20.05 -20.42
C LEU A 14 27.05 21.22 -20.69
N GLY A 15 28.27 21.13 -20.18
CA GLY A 15 29.29 22.17 -20.29
C GLY A 15 29.42 23.07 -19.05
N ASP A 16 28.43 23.08 -18.16
CA ASP A 16 28.45 23.90 -16.94
C ASP A 16 29.60 23.49 -16.00
N LEU A 17 30.04 24.43 -15.18
CA LEU A 17 31.10 24.24 -14.19
C LEU A 17 30.49 24.16 -12.79
N ILE A 18 30.88 23.13 -12.04
CA ILE A 18 30.50 22.92 -10.65
C ILE A 18 31.75 23.02 -9.79
N GLY A 19 31.72 23.86 -8.75
CA GLY A 19 32.75 23.88 -7.71
C GLY A 19 32.55 22.71 -6.76
N ALA A 20 33.58 21.89 -6.56
CA ALA A 20 33.57 20.80 -5.59
C ALA A 20 34.83 20.89 -4.72
N THR A 21 34.64 20.86 -3.40
CA THR A 21 35.74 20.74 -2.45
C THR A 21 35.97 19.27 -2.16
N VAL A 22 37.12 18.74 -2.58
CA VAL A 22 37.51 17.34 -2.36
C VAL A 22 38.82 17.32 -1.59
N ASN A 23 38.81 16.70 -0.40
CA ASN A 23 39.98 16.58 0.49
C ASN A 23 40.62 17.95 0.79
N GLY A 24 39.81 18.90 1.26
CA GLY A 24 40.18 20.29 1.54
C GLY A 24 40.52 21.17 0.33
N ARG A 25 40.55 20.65 -0.91
CA ARG A 25 40.93 21.41 -2.11
C ARG A 25 39.72 21.72 -2.98
N HIS A 26 39.51 23.00 -3.27
CA HIS A 26 38.47 23.44 -4.21
C HIS A 26 38.90 23.13 -5.64
N ARG A 27 38.07 22.40 -6.39
CA ARG A 27 38.27 22.09 -7.81
C ARG A 27 37.03 22.45 -8.62
N SER A 28 37.25 22.94 -9.83
CA SER A 28 36.17 23.16 -10.80
C SER A 28 36.01 21.91 -11.67
N LEU A 29 34.80 21.37 -11.69
CA LEU A 29 34.42 20.18 -12.45
C LEU A 29 33.50 20.58 -13.59
N ARG A 30 33.77 20.09 -14.80
CA ARG A 30 32.87 20.31 -15.95
C ARG A 30 31.84 19.20 -16.06
N VAL A 31 30.58 19.56 -16.27
CA VAL A 31 29.49 18.63 -16.55
C VAL A 31 29.61 18.11 -17.97
N VAL A 32 30.07 16.87 -18.11
CA VAL A 32 30.23 16.19 -19.43
C VAL A 32 29.05 15.27 -19.78
N GLY A 33 28.14 15.03 -18.84
CA GLY A 33 27.03 14.09 -19.03
C GLY A 33 26.09 14.08 -17.83
N ILE A 34 24.82 13.81 -18.09
CA ILE A 34 23.78 13.58 -17.08
C ILE A 34 23.40 12.10 -17.14
N ALA A 35 23.35 11.44 -15.99
CA ALA A 35 23.13 9.99 -15.90
C ALA A 35 22.06 9.63 -14.86
N LEU A 36 21.39 8.50 -15.11
CA LEU A 36 20.53 7.81 -14.15
C LEU A 36 21.25 6.55 -13.69
N SER A 37 21.26 6.29 -12.38
CA SER A 37 21.84 5.08 -11.81
C SER A 37 20.77 4.27 -11.08
N PRO A 38 20.63 2.96 -11.37
CA PRO A 38 19.72 2.08 -10.64
C PRO A 38 20.12 1.88 -9.18
N GLU A 39 21.37 2.17 -8.81
CA GLU A 39 21.82 2.12 -7.41
C GLU A 39 21.32 3.29 -6.58
N PHE A 40 20.92 4.39 -7.23
CA PHE A 40 20.59 5.66 -6.60
C PHE A 40 19.25 6.22 -7.07
N ILE A 41 18.27 5.33 -7.23
CA ILE A 41 16.87 5.70 -7.51
C ILE A 41 16.29 6.50 -6.34
N TYR A 42 16.64 6.12 -5.10
CA TYR A 42 16.22 6.82 -3.89
C TYR A 42 17.44 7.45 -3.20
N GLN A 43 17.62 8.77 -3.39
CA GLN A 43 18.77 9.53 -2.90
C GLN A 43 18.49 10.06 -1.50
N LEU A 44 18.72 9.22 -0.50
CA LEU A 44 18.62 9.62 0.90
C LEU A 44 19.96 10.16 1.38
N ASP A 45 19.93 11.37 1.93
CA ASP A 45 20.98 11.81 2.85
C ASP A 45 20.89 10.93 4.12
N PRO A 46 22.01 10.46 4.69
CA PRO A 46 22.01 9.69 5.94
C PRO A 46 21.23 10.33 7.10
N SER A 47 21.07 11.66 7.08
CA SER A 47 20.38 12.46 8.09
C SER A 47 18.96 12.91 7.70
N SER A 48 18.50 12.62 6.48
CA SER A 48 17.18 13.03 6.00
C SER A 48 16.26 11.83 5.78
N LEU A 49 15.01 11.98 6.21
CA LEU A 49 13.92 11.03 5.94
C LEU A 49 13.46 11.02 4.49
N PHE A 50 13.66 12.15 3.81
CA PHE A 50 13.17 12.38 2.46
C PHE A 50 14.33 12.77 1.54
N PRO A 51 14.29 12.38 0.26
CA PRO A 51 15.30 12.80 -0.69
C PRO A 51 15.28 14.33 -0.85
N ASP A 52 16.44 14.96 -0.69
CA ASP A 52 16.65 16.39 -0.94
C ASP A 52 17.66 16.55 -2.07
N TYR A 53 17.15 16.72 -3.29
CA TYR A 53 17.97 16.86 -4.49
C TYR A 53 18.65 18.24 -4.61
N GLN A 54 18.34 19.19 -3.72
CA GLN A 54 19.05 20.48 -3.67
C GLN A 54 20.30 20.36 -2.79
N ARG A 55 20.25 19.59 -1.71
CA ARG A 55 21.36 19.47 -0.76
C ARG A 55 22.23 18.24 -1.01
N PHE A 56 21.66 17.19 -1.57
CA PHE A 56 22.35 15.94 -1.82
C PHE A 56 22.35 15.61 -3.31
N GLY A 57 23.54 15.27 -3.83
CA GLY A 57 23.74 14.97 -5.23
C GLY A 57 24.85 13.96 -5.44
N ILE A 58 24.71 13.13 -6.47
CA ILE A 58 25.68 12.10 -6.83
C ILE A 58 26.40 12.53 -8.11
N LEU A 59 27.73 12.47 -8.04
CA LEU A 59 28.65 12.83 -9.11
C LEU A 59 29.49 11.60 -9.47
N TRP A 60 29.60 11.31 -10.76
CA TRP A 60 30.54 10.30 -11.27
C TRP A 60 31.73 10.99 -11.92
N LEU A 61 32.92 10.65 -11.46
CA LEU A 61 34.19 11.13 -12.00
C LEU A 61 35.04 9.92 -12.43
N GLY A 62 36.06 10.17 -13.26
CA GLY A 62 36.99 9.11 -13.66
C GLY A 62 37.72 8.53 -12.44
N HIS A 63 37.90 7.21 -12.41
CA HIS A 63 38.51 6.51 -11.26
C HIS A 63 39.87 7.09 -10.87
N GLN A 64 40.76 7.35 -11.83
CA GLN A 64 42.07 7.95 -11.55
C GLN A 64 41.98 9.35 -10.94
N ALA A 65 40.97 10.15 -11.34
CA ALA A 65 40.77 11.49 -10.78
C ALA A 65 40.28 11.43 -9.34
N LEU A 66 39.38 10.49 -9.02
CA LEU A 66 38.90 10.24 -7.65
C LEU A 66 39.99 9.64 -6.77
N ALA A 67 40.68 8.61 -7.24
CA ALA A 67 41.75 7.95 -6.52
C ALA A 67 42.84 8.94 -6.11
N ASN A 68 43.26 9.82 -7.03
CA ASN A 68 44.22 10.89 -6.71
C ASN A 68 43.64 11.97 -5.79
N ALA A 69 42.33 12.27 -5.85
CA ALA A 69 41.72 13.30 -5.01
C ALA A 69 41.52 12.83 -3.56
N PHE A 70 41.23 11.55 -3.36
CA PHE A 70 41.01 10.92 -2.05
C PHE A 70 42.25 10.19 -1.50
N ASP A 71 43.39 10.27 -2.18
CA ASP A 71 44.63 9.54 -1.84
C ASP A 71 44.43 8.01 -1.73
N MET A 72 43.59 7.48 -2.62
CA MET A 72 43.19 6.07 -2.69
C MET A 72 43.80 5.36 -3.92
N ASN A 73 45.04 5.69 -4.28
CA ASN A 73 45.68 5.07 -5.44
C ASN A 73 45.87 3.55 -5.22
N GLY A 74 45.16 2.75 -6.02
CA GLY A 74 45.12 1.29 -5.89
C GLY A 74 44.12 0.76 -4.85
N ALA A 75 43.33 1.63 -4.22
CA ALA A 75 42.27 1.28 -3.27
C ALA A 75 40.88 1.64 -3.81
N PHE A 76 39.84 1.09 -3.19
CA PHE A 76 38.44 1.37 -3.51
C PHE A 76 37.58 1.28 -2.24
N ASN A 77 36.43 1.95 -2.24
CA ASN A 77 35.45 1.87 -1.15
C ASN A 77 34.48 0.71 -1.36
N ASP A 78 33.94 0.59 -2.58
CA ASP A 78 32.94 -0.42 -2.94
C ASP A 78 33.37 -1.18 -4.20
N LEU A 79 33.07 -2.47 -4.24
CA LEU A 79 33.30 -3.35 -5.40
C LEU A 79 31.97 -3.90 -5.92
N LEU A 80 31.63 -3.51 -7.15
CA LEU A 80 30.46 -4.02 -7.85
C LEU A 80 30.84 -5.22 -8.71
N VAL A 81 30.26 -6.39 -8.39
CA VAL A 81 30.55 -7.65 -9.09
C VAL A 81 29.32 -8.12 -9.86
N ARG A 82 29.46 -8.29 -11.18
CA ARG A 82 28.43 -8.92 -12.00
C ARG A 82 28.68 -10.42 -12.10
N LEU A 83 27.69 -11.21 -11.69
CA LEU A 83 27.77 -12.67 -11.71
C LEU A 83 27.53 -13.23 -13.12
N ALA A 84 28.25 -14.29 -13.46
CA ALA A 84 28.00 -15.05 -14.69
C ALA A 84 26.65 -15.81 -14.60
N PRO A 85 26.01 -16.15 -15.74
CA PRO A 85 24.78 -16.93 -15.73
C PRO A 85 24.96 -18.24 -14.94
N LYS A 86 24.00 -18.59 -14.07
CA LYS A 86 24.01 -19.77 -13.17
C LYS A 86 25.06 -19.77 -12.05
N ALA A 87 25.85 -18.70 -11.87
CA ALA A 87 26.72 -18.60 -10.71
C ALA A 87 25.90 -18.57 -9.41
N ARG A 88 26.41 -19.20 -8.34
CA ARG A 88 25.79 -19.22 -7.02
C ARG A 88 26.22 -17.97 -6.24
N PRO A 89 25.34 -17.00 -5.96
CA PRO A 89 25.73 -15.74 -5.32
C PRO A 89 26.40 -15.96 -3.97
N ALA A 90 25.84 -16.83 -3.13
CA ALA A 90 26.38 -17.12 -1.79
C ALA A 90 27.83 -17.62 -1.81
N GLU A 91 28.18 -18.46 -2.77
CA GLU A 91 29.54 -18.99 -2.90
C GLU A 91 30.53 -17.89 -3.33
N VAL A 92 30.11 -17.03 -4.26
CA VAL A 92 30.93 -15.89 -4.71
C VAL A 92 31.13 -14.90 -3.57
N MET A 93 30.07 -14.59 -2.82
CA MET A 93 30.13 -13.71 -1.65
C MET A 93 31.11 -14.25 -0.60
N THR A 94 30.99 -15.53 -0.23
CA THR A 94 31.91 -16.15 0.75
C THR A 94 33.37 -16.11 0.28
N ARG A 95 33.62 -16.31 -1.03
CA ARG A 95 34.98 -16.22 -1.59
C ARG A 95 35.52 -14.78 -1.55
N LEU A 96 34.69 -13.79 -1.87
CA LEU A 96 35.05 -12.37 -1.78
C LEU A 96 35.33 -11.97 -0.34
N ASP A 97 34.49 -12.38 0.61
CA ASP A 97 34.67 -12.08 2.04
C ASP A 97 35.98 -12.64 2.57
N ARG A 98 36.32 -13.88 2.19
CA ARG A 98 37.62 -14.47 2.56
C ARG A 98 38.80 -13.73 1.94
N LEU A 99 38.66 -13.29 0.69
CA LEU A 99 39.72 -12.56 -0.02
C LEU A 99 39.97 -11.18 0.60
N PHE A 100 38.91 -10.48 1.01
CA PHE A 100 38.98 -9.12 1.53
C PHE A 100 39.01 -9.02 3.06
N SER A 101 38.85 -10.14 3.78
CA SER A 101 38.94 -10.19 5.24
C SER A 101 40.26 -9.58 5.79
N PRO A 102 41.45 -9.83 5.21
CA PRO A 102 42.70 -9.21 5.69
C PRO A 102 42.75 -7.69 5.50
N TYR A 103 41.93 -7.16 4.59
CA TYR A 103 41.89 -5.74 4.22
C TYR A 103 40.74 -4.97 4.90
N GLY A 104 40.02 -5.61 5.83
CA GLY A 104 38.93 -4.97 6.57
C GLY A 104 37.61 -4.89 5.79
N GLY A 105 37.35 -5.81 4.86
CA GLY A 105 36.08 -5.87 4.14
C GLY A 105 34.88 -6.01 5.07
N LEU A 106 33.84 -5.21 4.83
CA LEU A 106 32.60 -5.16 5.63
C LEU A 106 31.62 -6.31 5.34
N GLY A 107 31.95 -7.18 4.39
CA GLY A 107 31.11 -8.28 3.92
C GLY A 107 30.40 -7.95 2.60
N ALA A 108 30.31 -8.93 1.71
CA ALA A 108 29.57 -8.84 0.47
C ALA A 108 28.07 -9.06 0.73
N TYR A 109 27.23 -8.28 0.06
CA TYR A 109 25.77 -8.40 0.12
C TYR A 109 25.19 -8.53 -1.29
N GLY A 110 24.02 -9.16 -1.39
CA GLY A 110 23.33 -9.36 -2.66
C GLY A 110 22.56 -8.10 -3.10
N ARG A 111 22.12 -8.07 -4.37
CA ARG A 111 21.25 -7.01 -4.89
C ARG A 111 19.99 -6.81 -4.05
N GLU A 112 19.46 -7.88 -3.46
CA GLU A 112 18.25 -7.82 -2.63
C GLU A 112 18.43 -6.97 -1.37
N GLU A 113 19.65 -6.89 -0.84
CA GLU A 113 19.99 -6.11 0.35
C GLU A 113 20.50 -4.70 0.01
N GLN A 114 20.80 -4.43 -1.26
CA GLN A 114 21.18 -3.10 -1.71
C GLN A 114 20.05 -2.11 -1.40
N LEU A 115 20.40 -1.01 -0.74
CA LEU A 115 19.45 -0.11 -0.08
C LEU A 115 18.33 0.36 -1.02
N SER A 116 18.69 0.93 -2.18
CA SER A 116 17.73 1.44 -3.16
C SER A 116 16.82 0.34 -3.73
N ASN A 117 17.37 -0.84 -4.03
CA ASN A 117 16.60 -1.98 -4.50
C ASN A 117 15.65 -2.48 -3.41
N ARG A 118 16.10 -2.60 -2.17
CA ARG A 118 15.28 -3.06 -1.04
C ARG A 118 14.12 -2.11 -0.78
N TYR A 119 14.38 -0.80 -0.72
CA TYR A 119 13.33 0.22 -0.56
C TYR A 119 12.32 0.16 -1.69
N LEU A 120 12.79 0.11 -2.94
CA LEU A 120 11.90 0.04 -4.09
C LEU A 120 11.05 -1.24 -4.09
N MET A 121 11.67 -2.39 -3.82
CA MET A 121 10.97 -3.67 -3.80
C MET A 121 9.96 -3.75 -2.66
N GLU A 122 10.28 -3.19 -1.49
CA GLU A 122 9.36 -3.14 -0.37
C GLU A 122 8.17 -2.20 -0.64
N GLU A 123 8.42 -1.03 -1.24
CA GLU A 123 7.37 -0.13 -1.71
C GLU A 123 6.45 -0.82 -2.74
N MET A 124 7.02 -1.51 -3.73
CA MET A 124 6.24 -2.26 -4.71
C MET A 124 5.43 -3.40 -4.06
N ARG A 125 5.98 -4.07 -3.04
CA ARG A 125 5.30 -5.10 -2.26
C ARG A 125 4.12 -4.52 -1.49
N GLN A 126 4.32 -3.38 -0.82
CA GLN A 126 3.28 -2.66 -0.11
C GLN A 126 2.16 -2.20 -1.06
N LEU A 127 2.50 -1.60 -2.20
CA LEU A 127 1.53 -1.21 -3.22
C LEU A 127 0.72 -2.40 -3.73
N LYS A 128 1.37 -3.54 -3.98
CA LYS A 128 0.68 -4.77 -4.39
C LYS A 128 -0.32 -5.24 -3.32
N GLN A 129 0.06 -5.18 -2.05
CA GLN A 129 -0.84 -5.52 -0.95
C GLN A 129 -2.03 -4.56 -0.87
N MET A 130 -1.80 -3.25 -0.93
CA MET A 130 -2.85 -2.24 -0.95
C MET A 130 -3.80 -2.42 -2.15
N ALA A 131 -3.24 -2.65 -3.34
CA ALA A 131 -4.00 -2.88 -4.57
C ALA A 131 -4.80 -4.19 -4.56
N THR A 132 -4.55 -5.10 -3.62
CA THR A 132 -5.31 -6.35 -3.48
C THR A 132 -6.32 -6.26 -2.34
N ILE A 133 -5.90 -5.78 -1.16
CA ILE A 133 -6.71 -5.77 0.06
C ILE A 133 -7.78 -4.68 -0.01
N TYR A 134 -7.45 -3.46 -0.43
CA TYR A 134 -8.41 -2.35 -0.41
C TYR A 134 -9.58 -2.61 -1.36
N PRO A 135 -9.38 -3.02 -2.63
CA PRO A 135 -10.50 -3.34 -3.51
C PRO A 135 -11.38 -4.47 -2.97
N LEU A 136 -10.81 -5.49 -2.31
CA LEU A 136 -11.58 -6.57 -1.70
C LEU A 136 -12.50 -6.05 -0.58
N VAL A 137 -11.99 -5.17 0.27
CA VAL A 137 -12.78 -4.53 1.33
C VAL A 137 -13.91 -3.70 0.72
N PHE A 138 -13.61 -2.82 -0.24
CA PHE A 138 -14.62 -2.00 -0.91
C PHE A 138 -15.69 -2.84 -1.61
N LEU A 139 -15.29 -3.93 -2.26
CA LEU A 139 -16.20 -4.84 -2.93
C LEU A 139 -17.10 -5.58 -1.95
N ALA A 140 -16.58 -5.99 -0.79
CA ALA A 140 -17.37 -6.56 0.29
C ALA A 140 -18.37 -5.55 0.87
N VAL A 141 -17.95 -4.29 1.05
CA VAL A 141 -18.84 -3.20 1.49
C VAL A 141 -19.95 -2.96 0.47
N ALA A 142 -19.61 -2.87 -0.82
CA ALA A 142 -20.57 -2.65 -1.90
C ALA A 142 -21.58 -3.81 -1.98
N ALA A 143 -21.12 -5.05 -1.87
CA ALA A 143 -21.97 -6.24 -1.80
C ALA A 143 -22.99 -6.15 -0.67
N PHE A 144 -22.51 -5.75 0.50
CA PHE A 144 -23.31 -5.61 1.71
C PHE A 144 -24.36 -4.50 1.59
N LEU A 145 -23.97 -3.33 1.08
CA LEU A 145 -24.90 -2.23 0.85
C LEU A 145 -25.94 -2.59 -0.20
N LEU A 146 -25.53 -3.26 -1.28
CA LEU A 146 -26.44 -3.75 -2.30
C LEU A 146 -27.43 -4.77 -1.70
N GLN A 147 -26.95 -5.71 -0.90
CA GLN A 147 -27.81 -6.68 -0.20
C GLN A 147 -28.88 -5.97 0.65
N ILE A 148 -28.49 -4.98 1.46
CA ILE A 148 -29.44 -4.23 2.30
C ILE A 148 -30.45 -3.46 1.43
N ALA A 149 -29.98 -2.82 0.37
CA ALA A 149 -30.84 -2.08 -0.54
C ALA A 149 -31.87 -3.01 -1.20
N MET A 150 -31.45 -4.21 -1.62
CA MET A 150 -32.33 -5.21 -2.22
C MET A 150 -33.31 -5.80 -1.21
N ASP A 151 -32.85 -6.14 0.00
CA ASP A 151 -33.75 -6.62 1.08
C ASP A 151 -34.82 -5.57 1.41
N ARG A 152 -34.46 -4.28 1.40
CA ARG A 152 -35.40 -3.17 1.59
C ARG A 152 -36.36 -3.01 0.41
N LEU A 153 -35.86 -3.12 -0.82
CA LEU A 153 -36.67 -3.04 -2.04
C LEU A 153 -37.72 -4.16 -2.08
N PHE A 154 -37.31 -5.42 -1.85
CA PHE A 154 -38.23 -6.55 -1.86
C PHE A 154 -39.21 -6.53 -0.69
N ALA A 155 -38.83 -5.94 0.45
CA ALA A 155 -39.77 -5.73 1.55
C ALA A 155 -40.85 -4.70 1.18
N ALA A 156 -40.50 -3.66 0.43
CA ALA A 156 -41.44 -2.65 -0.05
C ALA A 156 -42.36 -3.22 -1.15
N GLU A 157 -41.81 -3.98 -2.10
CA GLU A 157 -42.55 -4.56 -3.23
C GLU A 157 -43.13 -5.96 -2.91
N ARG A 158 -43.17 -6.34 -1.63
CA ARG A 158 -43.58 -7.70 -1.21
C ARG A 158 -45.00 -8.04 -1.66
N GLU A 159 -45.90 -7.07 -1.64
CA GLU A 159 -47.29 -7.23 -2.08
C GLU A 159 -47.38 -7.49 -3.59
N GLU A 160 -46.67 -6.70 -4.38
CA GLU A 160 -46.58 -6.83 -5.83
C GLU A 160 -46.00 -8.19 -6.25
N ILE A 161 -44.93 -8.64 -5.58
CA ILE A 161 -44.36 -9.98 -5.79
C ILE A 161 -45.40 -11.06 -5.46
N GLY A 162 -46.22 -10.86 -4.43
CA GLY A 162 -47.32 -11.75 -4.05
C GLY A 162 -48.40 -11.85 -5.13
N ILE A 163 -48.78 -10.71 -5.71
CA ILE A 163 -49.75 -10.62 -6.81
C ILE A 163 -49.22 -11.34 -8.05
N LEU A 164 -47.97 -11.10 -8.45
CA LEU A 164 -47.34 -11.79 -9.58
C LEU A 164 -47.33 -13.31 -9.40
N LYS A 165 -47.03 -13.81 -8.20
CA LYS A 165 -47.12 -15.24 -7.90
C LYS A 165 -48.56 -15.76 -7.98
N ALA A 166 -49.56 -14.98 -7.56
CA ALA A 166 -50.96 -15.36 -7.64
C ALA A 166 -51.47 -15.45 -9.10
N PHE A 167 -50.92 -14.63 -9.99
CA PHE A 167 -51.16 -14.71 -11.44
C PHE A 167 -50.40 -15.87 -12.13
N GLY A 168 -49.63 -16.68 -11.40
CA GLY A 168 -48.97 -17.86 -11.92
C GLY A 168 -47.57 -17.64 -12.53
N TYR A 169 -46.93 -16.50 -12.27
CA TYR A 169 -45.56 -16.28 -12.70
C TYR A 169 -44.57 -17.20 -11.96
N ASP A 170 -43.65 -17.81 -12.71
CA ASP A 170 -42.61 -18.66 -12.14
C ASP A 170 -41.56 -17.84 -11.37
N HIS A 171 -40.97 -18.48 -10.37
CA HIS A 171 -39.90 -17.92 -9.55
C HIS A 171 -38.71 -17.45 -10.38
N ALA A 172 -38.34 -18.17 -11.45
CA ALA A 172 -37.23 -17.79 -12.30
C ALA A 172 -37.51 -16.49 -13.06
N THR A 173 -38.75 -16.27 -13.51
CA THR A 173 -39.15 -15.06 -14.25
C THR A 173 -39.05 -13.82 -13.37
N ILE A 174 -39.55 -13.90 -12.13
CA ILE A 174 -39.48 -12.80 -11.16
C ILE A 174 -38.00 -12.54 -10.78
N THR A 175 -37.23 -13.61 -10.52
CA THR A 175 -35.79 -13.50 -10.22
C THR A 175 -35.02 -12.84 -11.35
N GLY A 176 -35.28 -13.22 -12.60
CA GLY A 176 -34.64 -12.64 -13.77
C GLY A 176 -34.92 -11.16 -13.92
N HIS A 177 -36.14 -10.69 -13.62
CA HIS A 177 -36.49 -9.27 -13.66
C HIS A 177 -35.64 -8.44 -12.69
N TYR A 178 -35.57 -8.87 -11.42
CA TYR A 178 -34.76 -8.16 -10.42
C TYR A 178 -33.25 -8.28 -10.64
N LEU A 179 -32.78 -9.43 -11.13
CA LEU A 179 -31.36 -9.56 -11.52
C LEU A 179 -30.99 -8.62 -12.66
N LYS A 180 -31.90 -8.32 -13.61
CA LYS A 180 -31.66 -7.29 -14.63
C LYS A 180 -31.50 -5.90 -14.02
N LEU A 181 -32.32 -5.55 -13.03
CA LEU A 181 -32.18 -4.28 -12.31
C LEU A 181 -30.79 -4.18 -11.64
N VAL A 182 -30.36 -5.24 -10.97
CA VAL A 182 -29.04 -5.29 -10.33
C VAL A 182 -27.92 -5.21 -11.36
N ALA A 183 -28.03 -5.94 -12.47
CA ALA A 183 -27.06 -5.88 -13.56
C ALA A 183 -26.97 -4.48 -14.18
N MET A 184 -28.08 -3.75 -14.29
CA MET A 184 -28.09 -2.36 -14.75
C MET A 184 -27.36 -1.43 -13.79
N ILE A 185 -27.59 -1.55 -12.48
CA ILE A 185 -26.89 -0.75 -11.45
C ILE A 185 -25.38 -1.03 -11.49
N VAL A 186 -24.99 -2.31 -11.52
CA VAL A 186 -23.59 -2.72 -11.65
C VAL A 186 -22.99 -2.22 -12.95
N GLY A 187 -23.72 -2.34 -14.06
CA GLY A 187 -23.30 -1.85 -15.37
C GLY A 187 -23.01 -0.34 -15.37
N ALA A 188 -23.90 0.47 -14.80
CA ALA A 188 -23.68 1.91 -14.64
C ALA A 188 -22.44 2.21 -13.79
N GLY A 189 -22.27 1.46 -12.68
CA GLY A 189 -21.08 1.55 -11.84
C GLY A 189 -19.79 1.20 -12.58
N LEU A 190 -19.81 0.18 -13.44
CA LEU A 190 -18.65 -0.21 -14.26
C LEU A 190 -18.33 0.84 -15.34
N VAL A 191 -19.35 1.40 -16.00
CA VAL A 191 -19.20 2.44 -17.01
C VAL A 191 -18.55 3.69 -16.43
N LEU A 192 -18.84 4.05 -15.18
CA LEU A 192 -18.20 5.17 -14.49
C LEU A 192 -16.85 4.78 -13.86
N GLY A 193 -16.79 3.59 -13.28
CA GLY A 193 -15.65 3.10 -12.50
C GLY A 193 -14.43 2.78 -13.34
N LEU A 194 -14.59 2.13 -14.50
CA LEU A 194 -13.45 1.74 -15.35
C LEU A 194 -12.70 2.95 -15.94
N PRO A 195 -13.37 3.95 -16.55
CA PRO A 195 -12.68 5.14 -17.05
C PRO A 195 -12.04 5.96 -15.94
N THR A 196 -12.74 6.13 -14.81
CA THR A 196 -12.21 6.88 -13.67
C THR A 196 -11.02 6.16 -13.05
N GLY A 197 -11.08 4.85 -12.89
CA GLY A 197 -9.97 4.03 -12.40
C GLY A 197 -8.77 4.06 -13.34
N PHE A 198 -9.00 4.02 -14.65
CA PHE A 198 -7.95 4.17 -15.65
C PHE A 198 -7.27 5.55 -15.56
N TRP A 199 -8.07 6.62 -15.45
CA TRP A 199 -7.56 7.98 -15.31
C TRP A 199 -6.75 8.16 -14.03
N LEU A 200 -7.26 7.68 -12.89
CA LEU A 200 -6.57 7.71 -11.60
C LEU A 200 -5.28 6.89 -11.61
N GLY A 201 -5.31 5.68 -12.18
CA GLY A 201 -4.13 4.82 -12.30
C GLY A 201 -3.03 5.48 -13.13
N ARG A 202 -3.39 6.07 -14.27
CA ARG A 202 -2.45 6.83 -15.11
C ARG A 202 -1.92 8.07 -14.41
N SER A 203 -2.75 8.78 -13.64
CA SER A 203 -2.33 9.94 -12.85
C SER A 203 -1.32 9.53 -11.77
N LEU A 204 -1.60 8.45 -11.04
CA LEU A 204 -0.72 7.92 -10.01
C LEU A 204 0.63 7.48 -10.59
N SER A 205 0.62 6.83 -11.76
CA SER A 205 1.84 6.49 -12.50
C SER A 205 2.70 7.71 -12.83
N ARG A 206 2.10 8.87 -13.16
CA ARG A 206 2.86 10.11 -13.40
C ARG A 206 3.50 10.65 -12.12
N VAL A 207 2.81 10.56 -10.99
CA VAL A 207 3.36 10.95 -9.68
C VAL A 207 4.56 10.08 -9.34
N TYR A 208 4.46 8.76 -9.51
CA TYR A 208 5.57 7.82 -9.27
C TYR A 208 6.75 8.07 -10.24
N LEU A 209 6.49 8.38 -11.50
CA LEU A 209 7.52 8.78 -12.47
C LEU A 209 8.28 10.02 -12.02
N ALA A 210 7.57 11.03 -11.52
CA ALA A 210 8.16 12.27 -11.04
C ALA A 210 8.98 12.07 -9.75
N TYR A 211 8.52 11.19 -8.86
CA TYR A 211 9.18 10.95 -7.58
C TYR A 211 10.41 10.02 -7.72
N TYR A 212 10.24 8.86 -8.35
CA TYR A 212 11.31 7.85 -8.46
C TYR A 212 12.21 8.02 -9.69
N HIS A 213 11.94 8.99 -10.58
CA HIS A 213 12.76 9.29 -11.75
C HIS A 213 13.03 8.05 -12.64
N PHE A 214 12.04 7.17 -12.81
CA PHE A 214 12.19 6.02 -13.69
C PHE A 214 12.37 6.47 -15.15
N PRO A 215 13.26 5.83 -15.93
CA PRO A 215 13.45 6.16 -17.34
C PRO A 215 12.19 5.88 -18.17
N PHE A 216 11.40 4.87 -17.78
CA PHE A 216 10.10 4.55 -18.34
C PHE A 216 9.25 3.83 -17.29
N LEU A 217 7.99 4.23 -17.16
CA LEU A 217 6.97 3.49 -16.42
C LEU A 217 5.81 3.26 -17.38
N LEU A 218 5.72 2.04 -17.89
CA LEU A 218 4.67 1.66 -18.83
C LEU A 218 3.42 1.32 -18.02
N PHE A 219 2.46 2.24 -17.99
CA PHE A 219 1.13 1.94 -17.50
C PHE A 219 0.47 0.93 -18.46
N THR A 220 0.35 -0.32 -18.00
CA THR A 220 -0.28 -1.40 -18.77
C THR A 220 -1.69 -1.63 -18.25
N PHE A 221 -2.65 -1.59 -19.17
CA PHE A 221 -4.03 -1.96 -18.88
C PHE A 221 -4.20 -3.44 -19.23
N ASP A 222 -4.06 -4.32 -18.22
CA ASP A 222 -4.23 -5.77 -18.43
C ASP A 222 -5.73 -6.11 -18.55
N PRO A 223 -6.21 -6.54 -19.73
CA PRO A 223 -7.61 -6.90 -19.92
C PRO A 223 -8.05 -8.05 -19.01
N LYS A 224 -7.14 -8.94 -18.60
CA LYS A 224 -7.45 -10.04 -17.68
C LYS A 224 -7.86 -9.52 -16.31
N LEU A 225 -7.13 -8.52 -15.78
CA LEU A 225 -7.47 -7.91 -14.49
C LEU A 225 -8.82 -7.23 -14.53
N VAL A 226 -9.14 -6.55 -15.63
CA VAL A 226 -10.44 -5.90 -15.85
C VAL A 226 -11.54 -6.94 -15.90
N LEU A 227 -11.34 -8.04 -16.62
CA LEU A 227 -12.30 -9.14 -16.68
C LEU A 227 -12.53 -9.77 -15.31
N PHE A 228 -11.48 -9.98 -14.51
CA PHE A 228 -11.61 -10.46 -13.13
C PHE A 228 -12.35 -9.47 -12.24
N ALA A 229 -12.07 -8.16 -12.36
CA ALA A 229 -12.75 -7.13 -11.57
C ALA A 229 -14.25 -7.03 -11.93
N VAL A 230 -14.57 -7.02 -13.22
CA VAL A 230 -15.96 -7.01 -13.73
C VAL A 230 -16.68 -8.28 -13.32
N GLY A 231 -16.08 -9.45 -13.59
CA GLY A 231 -16.66 -10.74 -13.26
C GLY A 231 -16.86 -10.92 -11.75
N GLY A 232 -15.88 -10.55 -10.94
CA GLY A 232 -15.97 -10.57 -9.48
C GLY A 232 -17.06 -9.65 -8.94
N SER A 233 -17.15 -8.42 -9.47
CA SER A 233 -18.19 -7.46 -9.10
C SER A 233 -19.59 -7.98 -9.43
N LEU A 234 -19.76 -8.55 -10.62
CA LEU A 234 -21.02 -9.10 -11.07
C LEU A 234 -21.42 -10.35 -10.27
N LEU A 235 -20.49 -11.27 -10.02
CA LEU A 235 -20.74 -12.47 -9.20
C LEU A 235 -21.18 -12.10 -7.78
N ILE A 236 -20.53 -11.11 -7.19
CA ILE A 236 -20.86 -10.65 -5.84
C ILE A 236 -22.22 -9.96 -5.82
N ALA A 237 -22.53 -9.14 -6.82
CA ALA A 237 -23.82 -8.48 -6.92
C ALA A 237 -24.98 -9.46 -7.14
N ILE A 238 -24.80 -10.43 -8.05
CA ILE A 238 -25.79 -11.47 -8.34
C ILE A 238 -25.97 -12.41 -7.16
N SER A 239 -24.89 -12.82 -6.48
CA SER A 239 -24.98 -13.70 -5.31
C SER A 239 -25.69 -13.02 -4.13
N GLY A 240 -25.44 -11.73 -3.89
CA GLY A 240 -26.20 -10.93 -2.94
C GLY A 240 -27.69 -10.88 -3.30
N ALA A 241 -28.02 -10.36 -4.48
CA ALA A 241 -29.40 -10.23 -4.93
C ALA A 241 -30.16 -11.58 -4.93
N GLY A 242 -29.55 -12.64 -5.46
CA GLY A 242 -30.11 -13.99 -5.45
C GLY A 242 -30.36 -14.52 -4.04
N GLY A 243 -29.43 -14.27 -3.10
CA GLY A 243 -29.60 -14.62 -1.69
C GLY A 243 -30.77 -13.92 -1.01
N ALA A 244 -31.06 -12.66 -1.37
CA ALA A 244 -32.24 -11.93 -0.92
C ALA A 244 -33.55 -12.53 -1.50
N LEU A 245 -33.58 -12.77 -2.81
CA LEU A 245 -34.73 -13.33 -3.52
C LEU A 245 -35.13 -14.73 -3.03
N VAL A 246 -34.16 -15.63 -2.78
CA VAL A 246 -34.43 -16.96 -2.22
C VAL A 246 -35.14 -16.89 -0.86
N ARG A 247 -34.83 -15.88 -0.03
CA ARG A 247 -35.51 -15.69 1.27
C ARG A 247 -36.96 -15.22 1.10
N VAL A 248 -37.22 -14.38 0.10
CA VAL A 248 -38.57 -13.88 -0.22
C VAL A 248 -39.44 -15.00 -0.80
N PHE A 249 -38.90 -15.82 -1.71
CA PHE A 249 -39.67 -16.90 -2.33
C PHE A 249 -40.00 -18.07 -1.41
N ARG A 250 -39.21 -18.28 -0.35
CA ARG A 250 -39.51 -19.27 0.72
C ARG A 250 -40.76 -18.92 1.53
N LEU A 251 -41.34 -17.72 1.38
CA LEU A 251 -42.61 -17.35 1.99
C LEU A 251 -43.78 -17.69 1.04
N ALA A 252 -44.79 -18.38 1.58
CA ALA A 252 -46.02 -18.68 0.86
C ALA A 252 -46.76 -17.39 0.47
N PRO A 253 -47.37 -17.29 -0.74
CA PRO A 253 -48.03 -16.06 -1.23
C PRO A 253 -49.09 -15.51 -0.26
N ALA A 254 -49.88 -16.39 0.35
CA ALA A 254 -50.90 -16.01 1.34
C ALA A 254 -50.33 -15.41 2.64
N VAL A 255 -49.06 -15.67 2.96
CA VAL A 255 -48.33 -15.09 4.10
C VAL A 255 -47.64 -13.78 3.70
N ALA A 256 -47.41 -13.55 2.40
CA ALA A 256 -46.88 -12.30 1.87
C ALA A 256 -47.88 -11.13 1.98
N MET A 257 -49.18 -11.43 1.85
CA MET A 257 -50.26 -10.45 1.90
C MET A 257 -50.81 -10.16 3.32
N ARG A 258 -50.26 -10.81 4.36
CA ARG A 258 -50.63 -10.52 5.75
C ARG A 258 -49.54 -9.69 6.45
N PRO A 259 -49.90 -8.75 7.34
CA PRO A 259 -48.91 -8.04 8.16
C PRO A 259 -48.07 -9.06 8.94
N ALA A 260 -46.77 -8.80 9.04
CA ALA A 260 -45.83 -9.74 9.64
C ALA A 260 -46.29 -10.12 11.06
N PRO A 261 -46.48 -11.42 11.37
CA PRO A 261 -46.95 -11.83 12.69
C PRO A 261 -45.96 -11.39 13.78
N PRO A 262 -46.45 -10.99 14.97
CA PRO A 262 -45.58 -10.53 16.05
C PRO A 262 -44.56 -11.62 16.43
N PRO A 263 -43.29 -11.26 16.69
CA PRO A 263 -42.22 -12.23 16.86
C PRO A 263 -42.40 -13.06 18.13
N VAL A 264 -42.79 -14.33 17.99
CA VAL A 264 -42.94 -15.26 19.11
C VAL A 264 -41.57 -15.64 19.66
N TYR A 265 -41.20 -15.17 20.85
CA TYR A 265 -39.92 -15.52 21.49
C TYR A 265 -40.02 -16.86 22.20
N ARG A 266 -39.43 -17.93 21.63
CA ARG A 266 -39.25 -19.20 22.36
C ARG A 266 -38.06 -19.09 23.32
N GLN A 267 -38.26 -19.61 24.53
CA GLN A 267 -37.26 -19.61 25.60
C GLN A 267 -36.17 -20.65 25.28
N ARG A 268 -35.14 -20.28 24.51
CA ARG A 268 -33.93 -21.11 24.38
C ARG A 268 -33.19 -21.11 25.72
N ARG A 269 -33.03 -22.28 26.32
CA ARG A 269 -32.29 -22.52 27.57
C ARG A 269 -30.78 -22.49 27.33
N ILE A 270 -30.22 -21.33 26.98
CA ILE A 270 -28.77 -21.16 26.95
C ILE A 270 -28.37 -20.53 28.30
N CYS A 271 -27.61 -21.26 29.12
CA CYS A 271 -27.00 -20.85 30.40
C CYS A 271 -27.80 -19.84 31.27
N PRO A 272 -28.77 -20.29 32.08
CA PRO A 272 -29.58 -19.41 32.95
C PRO A 272 -28.74 -18.60 33.97
N ARG A 273 -27.60 -19.15 34.43
CA ARG A 273 -26.71 -18.49 35.39
C ARG A 273 -26.02 -17.24 34.83
N LEU A 274 -25.68 -17.23 33.54
CA LEU A 274 -25.06 -16.07 32.90
C LEU A 274 -26.09 -14.98 32.60
N TRP A 275 -27.32 -15.38 32.25
CA TRP A 275 -28.42 -14.47 31.91
C TRP A 275 -28.85 -13.61 33.11
N ASN A 276 -28.75 -14.12 34.33
CA ASN A 276 -29.13 -13.39 35.55
C ASN A 276 -28.16 -12.24 35.91
N ARG A 277 -26.97 -12.18 35.29
CA ARG A 277 -26.00 -11.08 35.50
C ARG A 277 -26.26 -9.86 34.61
N PHE A 278 -27.09 -9.99 33.58
CA PHE A 278 -27.37 -8.90 32.64
C PHE A 278 -28.70 -8.20 32.95
N SER A 279 -28.72 -6.87 32.83
CA SER A 279 -29.94 -6.06 32.96
C SER A 279 -31.01 -6.44 31.93
N GLN A 280 -32.27 -6.14 32.20
CA GLN A 280 -33.40 -6.51 31.33
C GLN A 280 -33.27 -6.02 29.87
N PRO A 281 -32.78 -4.79 29.57
CA PRO A 281 -32.55 -4.35 28.20
C PRO A 281 -31.45 -5.17 27.49
N THR A 282 -30.33 -5.43 28.15
CA THR A 282 -29.21 -6.19 27.58
C THR A 282 -29.62 -7.63 27.26
N ARG A 283 -30.45 -8.24 28.12
CA ARG A 283 -31.04 -9.56 27.85
C ARG A 283 -31.93 -9.57 26.61
N MET A 284 -32.66 -8.49 26.36
CA MET A 284 -33.52 -8.35 25.18
C MET A 284 -32.68 -8.26 23.89
N ILE A 285 -31.58 -7.48 23.92
CA ILE A 285 -30.64 -7.34 22.80
C ILE A 285 -29.95 -8.67 22.49
N LEU A 286 -29.37 -9.35 23.49
CA LEU A 286 -28.72 -10.65 23.32
C LEU A 286 -29.67 -11.71 22.76
N ARG A 287 -30.93 -11.72 23.21
CA ARG A 287 -31.95 -12.64 22.70
C ARG A 287 -32.34 -12.32 21.26
N HIS A 288 -32.36 -11.05 20.87
CA HIS A 288 -32.61 -10.64 19.50
C HIS A 288 -31.46 -11.05 18.56
N LEU A 289 -30.21 -10.82 18.97
CA LEU A 289 -29.01 -11.25 18.24
C LEU A 289 -28.97 -12.77 18.03
N GLY A 290 -29.27 -13.54 19.08
CA GLY A 290 -29.30 -15.01 19.01
C GLY A 290 -30.45 -15.58 18.16
N ARG A 291 -31.53 -14.82 17.93
CA ARG A 291 -32.66 -15.24 17.07
C ARG A 291 -32.39 -15.01 15.60
N TYR A 292 -31.68 -13.94 15.27
CA TYR A 292 -31.37 -13.55 13.89
C TYR A 292 -29.84 -13.52 13.67
N PRO A 293 -29.14 -14.66 13.83
CA PRO A 293 -27.68 -14.70 13.77
C PRO A 293 -27.15 -14.21 12.43
N GLY A 294 -27.86 -14.46 11.33
CA GLY A 294 -27.51 -13.91 10.02
C GLY A 294 -27.56 -12.37 9.99
N LYS A 295 -28.68 -11.76 10.42
CA LYS A 295 -28.80 -10.28 10.47
C LYS A 295 -27.76 -9.67 11.39
N ALA A 296 -27.53 -10.27 12.56
CA ALA A 296 -26.51 -9.84 13.51
C ALA A 296 -25.10 -9.88 12.89
N LEU A 297 -24.73 -11.00 12.25
CA LEU A 297 -23.44 -11.16 11.57
C LEU A 297 -23.28 -10.12 10.45
N PHE A 298 -24.30 -9.93 9.62
CA PHE A 298 -24.28 -8.94 8.55
C PHE A 298 -24.15 -7.51 9.09
N SER A 299 -24.85 -7.15 10.17
CA SER A 299 -24.68 -5.84 10.82
C SER A 299 -23.28 -5.64 11.39
N VAL A 300 -22.69 -6.65 12.04
CA VAL A 300 -21.31 -6.59 12.53
C VAL A 300 -20.32 -6.43 11.39
N LEU A 301 -20.48 -7.20 10.31
CA LEU A 301 -19.63 -7.08 9.11
C LEU A 301 -19.78 -5.71 8.45
N GLY A 302 -20.99 -5.14 8.40
CA GLY A 302 -21.24 -3.80 7.87
C GLY A 302 -20.55 -2.70 8.69
N ILE A 303 -20.64 -2.78 10.02
CA ILE A 303 -19.96 -1.84 10.93
C ILE A 303 -18.44 -2.00 10.79
N ALA A 304 -17.93 -3.24 10.78
CA ALA A 304 -16.52 -3.52 10.60
C ALA A 304 -15.99 -3.00 9.25
N ALA A 305 -16.77 -3.16 8.18
CA ALA A 305 -16.50 -2.63 6.86
C ALA A 305 -16.45 -1.10 6.84
N ALA A 306 -17.41 -0.42 7.48
CA ALA A 306 -17.40 1.04 7.61
C ALA A 306 -16.17 1.53 8.39
N CYS A 307 -15.83 0.88 9.51
CA CYS A 307 -14.61 1.16 10.26
C CYS A 307 -13.36 0.91 9.41
N ALA A 308 -13.30 -0.17 8.62
CA ALA A 308 -12.17 -0.47 7.75
C ALA A 308 -11.97 0.60 6.69
N VAL A 309 -13.05 1.09 6.05
CA VAL A 309 -12.98 2.18 5.07
C VAL A 309 -12.47 3.47 5.70
N LEU A 310 -12.92 3.80 6.91
CA LEU A 310 -12.41 4.97 7.66
C LEU A 310 -10.92 4.82 7.99
N LEU A 311 -10.49 3.64 8.45
CA LEU A 311 -9.08 3.35 8.75
C LEU A 311 -8.20 3.47 7.51
N VAL A 312 -8.63 2.97 6.35
CA VAL A 312 -7.87 3.09 5.10
C VAL A 312 -7.56 4.57 4.78
N GLY A 313 -8.49 5.49 5.06
CA GLY A 313 -8.28 6.92 4.89
C GLY A 313 -7.34 7.56 5.92
N SER A 314 -7.26 7.03 7.14
CA SER A 314 -6.47 7.63 8.23
C SER A 314 -5.05 7.07 8.35
N VAL A 315 -4.80 5.83 7.90
CA VAL A 315 -3.53 5.11 8.10
C VAL A 315 -2.32 5.90 7.59
N PHE A 316 -2.43 6.63 6.48
CA PHE A 316 -1.28 7.38 5.95
C PHE A 316 -0.84 8.49 6.92
N LYS A 317 -1.80 9.21 7.52
CA LYS A 317 -1.50 10.26 8.50
C LYS A 317 -0.86 9.66 9.75
N ASP A 318 -1.46 8.58 10.27
CA ASP A 318 -0.97 7.90 11.47
C ASP A 318 0.44 7.31 11.25
N ALA A 319 0.71 6.80 10.04
CA ALA A 319 2.01 6.27 9.66
C ALA A 319 3.08 7.37 9.59
N VAL A 320 2.78 8.53 9.03
CA VAL A 320 3.70 9.68 9.01
C VAL A 320 3.97 10.18 10.43
N ASP A 321 2.92 10.35 11.25
CA ASP A 321 3.06 10.78 12.65
C ASP A 321 3.91 9.78 13.46
N TYR A 322 3.73 8.49 13.23
CA TYR A 322 4.53 7.44 13.85
C TYR A 322 5.98 7.46 13.36
N LEU A 323 6.21 7.60 12.05
CA LEU A 323 7.55 7.66 11.46
C LEU A 323 8.33 8.86 12.00
N VAL A 324 7.72 10.03 12.11
CA VAL A 324 8.32 11.24 12.72
C VAL A 324 8.67 10.97 14.18
N LYS A 325 7.76 10.39 14.97
CA LYS A 325 8.01 10.07 16.39
C LYS A 325 9.13 9.06 16.57
N VAL A 326 9.20 8.01 15.75
CA VAL A 326 10.26 7.01 15.84
C VAL A 326 11.60 7.61 15.40
N HIS A 327 11.61 8.34 14.29
CA HIS A 327 12.84 8.92 13.78
C HIS A 327 13.44 9.94 14.76
N PHE A 328 12.67 10.96 15.18
CA PHE A 328 13.19 12.01 16.06
C PHE A 328 13.15 11.64 17.55
N GLY A 329 12.33 10.69 17.97
CA GLY A 329 12.21 10.30 19.39
C GLY A 329 13.07 9.10 19.78
N LEU A 330 13.33 8.16 18.87
CA LEU A 330 14.02 6.90 19.17
C LEU A 330 15.30 6.72 18.35
N ALA A 331 15.29 7.03 17.06
CA ALA A 331 16.43 6.78 16.19
C ALA A 331 17.49 7.89 16.27
N GLN A 332 17.06 9.15 16.31
CA GLN A 332 17.92 10.32 16.35
C GLN A 332 17.75 11.06 17.67
N GLN A 333 18.29 10.47 18.73
CA GLN A 333 18.34 11.07 20.08
C GLN A 333 19.55 12.00 20.27
N ASP A 334 20.24 12.33 19.18
CA ASP A 334 21.44 13.14 19.22
C ASP A 334 21.07 14.62 19.42
N ASP A 335 21.60 15.25 20.48
CA ASP A 335 21.51 16.71 20.65
C ASP A 335 22.34 17.47 19.59
N LEU A 336 23.39 16.83 19.07
CA LEU A 336 24.29 17.36 18.06
C LEU A 336 24.85 16.23 17.17
N THR A 337 24.55 16.28 15.88
CA THR A 337 25.17 15.39 14.88
C THR A 337 26.34 16.13 14.20
N VAL A 338 27.55 15.59 14.31
CA VAL A 338 28.75 16.11 13.64
C VAL A 338 29.16 15.14 12.55
N ASN A 339 28.97 15.53 11.29
CA ASN A 339 29.42 14.75 10.14
C ASN A 339 30.82 15.22 9.71
N PHE A 340 31.77 14.29 9.67
CA PHE A 340 33.11 14.56 9.16
C PHE A 340 33.18 14.19 7.68
N THR A 341 33.67 15.14 6.88
CA THR A 341 33.90 14.93 5.44
C THR A 341 35.15 14.10 5.16
N GLU A 342 36.08 14.01 6.12
CA GLU A 342 37.36 13.31 5.99
C GLU A 342 37.54 12.28 7.11
N PRO A 343 38.29 11.18 6.88
CA PRO A 343 38.62 10.20 7.90
C PRO A 343 39.32 10.87 9.08
N THR A 344 38.59 11.09 10.16
CA THR A 344 39.05 11.86 11.30
C THR A 344 39.56 10.90 12.38
N SER A 345 40.69 11.24 13.00
CA SER A 345 41.31 10.35 14.00
C SER A 345 40.34 10.11 15.18
N TYR A 346 40.42 8.91 15.77
CA TYR A 346 39.60 8.54 16.93
C TYR A 346 39.76 9.50 18.12
N CYS A 347 40.91 10.20 18.20
CA CYS A 347 41.14 11.22 19.21
C CYS A 347 40.22 12.45 19.06
N ALA A 348 39.88 12.85 17.83
CA ALA A 348 39.00 13.99 17.59
C ALA A 348 37.54 13.68 17.94
N SER A 349 37.07 12.44 17.71
CA SER A 349 35.73 12.02 18.19
C SER A 349 35.67 11.96 19.72
N LEU A 350 36.75 11.51 20.37
CA LEU A 350 36.88 11.54 21.83
C LEU A 350 36.96 12.96 22.40
N ALA A 351 37.63 13.89 21.70
CA ALA A 351 37.73 15.29 22.12
C ALA A 351 36.36 15.99 22.08
N LEU A 352 35.54 15.70 21.07
CA LEU A 352 34.17 16.20 21.00
C LEU A 352 33.27 15.61 22.08
N ARG A 353 33.40 14.30 22.38
CA ARG A 353 32.69 13.67 23.52
C ARG A 353 33.08 14.23 24.88
N ARG A 354 34.31 14.74 25.02
CA ARG A 354 34.83 15.31 26.27
C ARG A 354 34.50 16.78 26.47
N ARG A 355 33.98 17.48 25.45
CA ARG A 355 33.48 18.85 25.64
C ARG A 355 32.17 18.78 26.43
N PRO A 356 32.05 19.47 27.57
CA PRO A 356 30.77 19.59 28.26
C PRO A 356 29.79 20.30 27.32
N SER A 357 28.52 19.92 27.40
CA SER A 357 27.41 20.49 26.65
C SER A 357 27.56 22.00 26.45
N TRP A 358 27.53 22.43 25.19
CA TRP A 358 27.43 23.85 24.86
C TRP A 358 26.11 24.40 25.40
N PRO A 359 26.06 25.69 25.80
CA PRO A 359 24.86 26.32 26.33
C PRO A 359 23.70 26.35 25.33
#